data_AF-A0A180GJJ8-F1
#
_entry.id   AF-A0A180GJJ8-F1
#
_cell.length_a   1.000
_cell.length_b   1.000
_cell.length_c   1.000
_cell.angle_alpha   90.00
_cell.angle_beta   90.00
_cell.angle_gamma   90.00
#
_symmetry.space_group_name_H-M   'P 1'
#
loop_
_entity.id
_entity.type
_entity.pdbx_description
1 polymer ?
#
loop_
_entity_poly.entity_id
_entity_poly.type
_entity_poly.pdbx_seq_one_letter_code
_entity_poly.pdbx_strand_id
1 'polypeptide(L)'
;MVDLLVADDLRMREGVKDALGMELNTALFPILLKHLKSIVAHFFEHEQAKPQSPFSHFIEQAISMLRLFFKRINEPLAKPVAKRLAGLLVDFARYTNQLGSLGSDFSPFATRIKYKMAQLCELLVAHKDRPPLVNSPVLKSQLIGYFLAWATSIIIVHLHILTPLPFSFSDFCFALAAFYNRLKLRPRHALRNPPFTNPDVINVCLFSRHYDYLSFLLTEVTKLEAVAVCSRKGKMVAGGKIWGGLQQQDGGGGVLEQAAALQRKLASITRKIVKLAGFRKQTINCLVKLMAANINPAFRYFVNMFHYPDNRIKQANTHILWEVVKQGGHLLPELVKPVRATGLDKIMITRPDLTLALAICKVCGSANFKEVTEVILNIFDYCKGVIKFLKASIKREVATTSQRCSGGTCSPHSCSPSLPGPRATTMCRPRSRTCWLALPTSPWSPFNPHRASAEEDKAARNLEQVTEAFLNVIHY
;
A
#
# COMPACT_ATOMS: atom_id res chain seq x y z
N MET A 1 1.56 -10.72 -46.52
CA MET A 1 2.71 -10.04 -45.87
C MET A 1 2.81 -10.36 -44.39
N VAL A 2 1.75 -10.22 -43.58
CA VAL A 2 1.81 -10.49 -42.13
C VAL A 2 2.24 -11.94 -41.81
N ASP A 3 1.88 -12.91 -42.63
CA ASP A 3 2.28 -14.33 -42.46
C ASP A 3 3.80 -14.53 -42.63
N LEU A 4 4.47 -13.63 -43.36
CA LEU A 4 5.92 -13.66 -43.55
C LEU A 4 6.70 -13.19 -42.30
N LEU A 5 6.01 -12.73 -41.25
CA LEU A 5 6.63 -12.49 -39.94
C LEU A 5 7.17 -13.78 -39.30
N VAL A 6 6.77 -14.95 -39.82
CA VAL A 6 7.27 -16.26 -39.38
C VAL A 6 8.06 -16.98 -40.48
N ALA A 7 8.41 -16.28 -41.57
CA ALA A 7 9.23 -16.86 -42.63
C ALA A 7 10.56 -17.36 -42.05
N ASP A 8 11.06 -18.51 -42.54
CA ASP A 8 12.33 -19.09 -42.07
C ASP A 8 13.50 -18.17 -42.40
N ASP A 9 13.46 -17.52 -43.57
CA ASP A 9 14.43 -16.53 -44.01
C ASP A 9 14.41 -15.29 -43.09
N LEU A 10 15.53 -15.06 -42.38
CA LEU A 10 15.70 -13.95 -41.45
C LEU A 10 15.58 -12.59 -42.16
N ARG A 11 16.12 -12.43 -43.37
CA ARG A 11 16.09 -11.17 -44.11
C ARG A 11 14.66 -10.83 -44.51
N MET A 12 13.91 -11.82 -44.98
CA MET A 12 12.49 -11.65 -45.30
C MET A 12 11.69 -11.25 -44.06
N ARG A 13 11.88 -11.98 -42.95
CA ARG A 13 11.17 -11.72 -41.69
C ARG A 13 11.45 -10.32 -41.15
N GLU A 14 12.72 -9.92 -41.11
CA GLU A 14 13.13 -8.60 -40.64
C GLU A 14 12.70 -7.49 -41.61
N GLY A 15 12.82 -7.70 -42.93
CA GLY A 15 12.37 -6.75 -43.95
C GLY A 15 10.86 -6.50 -43.89
N VAL A 16 10.05 -7.54 -43.72
CA VAL A 16 8.59 -7.41 -43.55
C VAL A 16 8.24 -6.69 -42.25
N LYS A 17 8.93 -7.02 -41.15
CA LYS A 17 8.75 -6.36 -39.86
C LYS A 17 9.08 -4.87 -39.96
N ASP A 18 10.17 -4.50 -40.65
CA ASP A 18 10.60 -3.12 -40.82
C ASP A 18 9.67 -2.36 -41.77
N ALA A 19 9.23 -2.95 -42.88
CA ALA A 19 8.25 -2.33 -43.78
C ALA A 19 6.92 -2.05 -43.05
N LEU A 20 6.38 -3.03 -42.32
CA LEU A 20 5.13 -2.86 -41.57
C LEU A 20 5.29 -1.90 -40.37
N GLY A 21 6.46 -1.91 -39.73
CA GLY A 21 6.76 -1.07 -38.57
C GLY A 21 7.05 0.38 -38.94
N MET A 22 7.90 0.62 -39.94
CA MET A 22 8.50 1.92 -40.23
C MET A 22 7.87 2.64 -41.43
N GLU A 23 7.28 1.92 -42.38
CA GLU A 23 6.81 2.50 -43.65
C GLU A 23 5.29 2.48 -43.81
N LEU A 24 4.56 1.60 -43.10
CA LEU A 24 3.11 1.49 -43.19
C LEU A 24 2.38 2.83 -42.95
N ASN A 25 1.45 3.22 -43.82
CA ASN A 25 0.63 4.40 -43.60
C ASN A 25 -0.32 4.20 -42.38
N THR A 26 -0.50 5.25 -41.55
CA THR A 26 -1.37 5.19 -40.35
C THR A 26 -2.81 4.80 -40.66
N ALA A 27 -3.33 5.17 -41.85
CA ALA A 27 -4.66 4.81 -42.31
C ALA A 27 -4.87 3.30 -42.47
N LEU A 28 -3.79 2.54 -42.70
CA LEU A 28 -3.83 1.07 -42.87
C LEU A 28 -3.69 0.32 -41.54
N PHE A 29 -3.32 1.00 -40.46
CA PHE A 29 -3.13 0.39 -39.15
C PHE A 29 -4.37 -0.35 -38.60
N PRO A 30 -5.62 0.15 -38.76
CA PRO A 30 -6.81 -0.59 -38.34
C PRO A 30 -6.96 -1.94 -39.07
N ILE A 31 -6.58 -1.99 -40.35
CA ILE A 31 -6.63 -3.19 -41.18
C ILE A 31 -5.55 -4.17 -40.70
N LEU A 32 -4.32 -3.70 -40.50
CA LEU A 32 -3.23 -4.51 -39.93
C LEU A 32 -3.64 -5.12 -38.57
N LEU A 33 -4.21 -4.33 -37.67
CA LEU A 33 -4.68 -4.85 -36.37
C LEU A 33 -5.79 -5.89 -36.51
N LYS A 34 -6.68 -5.77 -37.51
CA LYS A 34 -7.70 -6.78 -37.79
C LYS A 34 -7.05 -8.10 -38.22
N HIS A 35 -6.06 -8.05 -39.11
CA HIS A 35 -5.34 -9.25 -39.54
C HIS A 35 -4.53 -9.89 -38.41
N LEU A 36 -3.77 -9.10 -37.64
CA LEU A 36 -3.03 -9.61 -36.47
C LEU A 36 -3.96 -10.32 -35.48
N LYS A 37 -5.12 -9.70 -35.18
CA LYS A 37 -6.11 -10.30 -34.27
C LYS A 37 -6.70 -11.60 -34.83
N SER A 38 -6.93 -11.68 -36.14
CA SER A 38 -7.41 -12.90 -36.80
C SER A 38 -6.40 -14.03 -36.68
N ILE A 39 -5.12 -13.77 -36.98
CA ILE A 39 -4.05 -14.78 -36.88
C ILE A 39 -3.90 -15.26 -35.44
N VAL A 40 -3.84 -14.32 -34.49
CA VAL A 40 -3.67 -14.64 -33.06
C VAL A 40 -4.84 -15.44 -32.50
N ALA A 41 -6.06 -15.29 -33.03
CA ALA A 41 -7.21 -16.08 -32.61
C ALA A 41 -6.99 -17.59 -32.80
N HIS A 42 -6.24 -18.00 -33.83
CA HIS A 42 -5.89 -19.40 -34.08
C HIS A 42 -4.88 -19.98 -33.09
N PHE A 43 -4.24 -19.14 -32.26
CA PHE A 43 -3.33 -19.61 -31.22
C PHE A 43 -4.07 -20.05 -29.95
N PHE A 44 -5.40 -19.91 -29.93
CA PHE A 44 -6.25 -20.27 -28.82
C PHE A 44 -7.27 -21.33 -29.24
N GLU A 45 -7.53 -22.27 -28.35
CA GLU A 45 -8.60 -23.25 -28.47
C GLU A 45 -9.36 -23.28 -27.16
N HIS A 46 -10.69 -23.16 -27.21
CA HIS A 46 -11.54 -23.04 -26.01
C HIS A 46 -11.03 -21.98 -25.00
N GLU A 47 -10.61 -20.82 -25.51
CA GLU A 47 -10.00 -19.70 -24.76
C GLU A 47 -8.64 -19.98 -24.11
N GLN A 48 -8.10 -21.19 -24.22
CA GLN A 48 -6.78 -21.57 -23.72
C GLN A 48 -5.74 -21.38 -24.83
N ALA A 49 -4.62 -20.74 -24.47
CA ALA A 49 -3.50 -20.60 -25.41
C ALA A 49 -2.88 -21.97 -25.67
N LYS A 50 -2.51 -22.24 -26.92
CA LYS A 50 -1.75 -23.43 -27.33
C LYS A 50 -0.38 -22.99 -27.85
N PRO A 51 0.62 -22.80 -26.97
CA PRO A 51 1.89 -22.27 -27.39
C PRO A 51 2.66 -23.26 -28.25
N GLN A 52 3.11 -22.80 -29.42
CA GLN A 52 3.93 -23.55 -30.36
C GLN A 52 5.10 -22.67 -30.79
N SER A 53 6.20 -23.28 -31.27
CA SER A 53 7.36 -22.53 -31.75
C SER A 53 6.99 -21.44 -32.78
N PRO A 54 6.28 -21.73 -33.90
CA PRO A 54 5.96 -20.70 -34.91
C PRO A 54 5.05 -19.59 -34.36
N PHE A 55 4.07 -19.93 -33.52
CA PHE A 55 3.17 -18.94 -32.90
C PHE A 55 3.92 -18.03 -31.92
N SER A 56 4.91 -18.56 -31.21
CA SER A 56 5.75 -17.80 -30.29
C SER A 56 6.64 -16.82 -31.07
N HIS A 57 7.23 -17.26 -32.18
CA HIS A 57 7.99 -16.40 -33.08
C HIS A 57 7.11 -15.30 -33.67
N PHE A 58 5.89 -15.63 -34.13
CA PHE A 58 4.94 -14.64 -34.62
C PHE A 58 4.64 -13.57 -33.59
N ILE A 59 4.30 -13.94 -32.35
CA ILE A 59 4.00 -12.98 -31.27
C ILE A 59 5.22 -12.10 -31.00
N GLU A 60 6.40 -12.71 -30.92
CA GLU A 60 7.63 -11.97 -30.66
C GLU A 60 7.90 -10.91 -31.75
N GLN A 61 7.68 -11.27 -33.02
CA GLN A 61 7.87 -10.38 -34.16
C GLN A 61 6.77 -9.33 -34.26
N ALA A 62 5.51 -9.70 -34.01
CA ALA A 62 4.39 -8.77 -34.00
C ALA A 62 4.56 -7.68 -32.93
N ILE A 63 5.03 -8.03 -31.73
CA ILE A 63 5.34 -7.04 -30.68
C ILE A 63 6.46 -6.09 -31.13
N SER A 64 7.52 -6.62 -31.74
CA SER A 64 8.62 -5.80 -32.27
C SER A 64 8.16 -4.84 -33.36
N MET A 65 7.35 -5.32 -34.30
CA MET A 65 6.75 -4.52 -35.38
C MET A 65 5.83 -3.42 -34.83
N LEU A 66 4.95 -3.76 -33.88
CA LEU A 66 4.11 -2.75 -33.21
C LEU A 66 4.95 -1.70 -32.47
N ARG A 67 6.07 -2.10 -31.85
CA ARG A 67 6.96 -1.14 -31.20
C ARG A 67 7.59 -0.18 -32.20
N LEU A 68 8.05 -0.66 -33.36
CA LEU A 68 8.57 0.19 -34.44
C LEU A 68 7.50 1.16 -34.94
N PHE A 69 6.28 0.66 -35.17
CA PHE A 69 5.14 1.49 -35.55
C PHE A 69 4.89 2.61 -34.54
N PHE A 70 4.78 2.28 -33.26
CA PHE A 70 4.49 3.28 -32.24
C PHE A 70 5.66 4.20 -31.89
N LYS A 71 6.90 3.89 -32.29
CA LYS A 71 8.03 4.83 -32.14
C LYS A 71 7.90 6.06 -33.04
N ARG A 72 7.26 5.93 -34.21
CA ARG A 72 7.12 7.04 -35.18
C ARG A 72 5.76 7.74 -35.13
N ILE A 73 4.70 7.07 -34.67
CA ILE A 73 3.35 7.66 -34.69
C ILE A 73 3.12 8.54 -33.47
N ASN A 74 2.88 9.83 -33.69
CA ASN A 74 2.47 10.76 -32.63
C ASN A 74 0.95 11.01 -32.61
N GLU A 75 0.23 10.59 -33.64
CA GLU A 75 -1.21 10.81 -33.76
C GLU A 75 -2.02 10.01 -32.72
N PRO A 76 -3.11 10.58 -32.19
CA PRO A 76 -3.99 9.90 -31.26
C PRO A 76 -4.72 8.74 -31.94
N LEU A 77 -4.74 7.57 -31.29
CA LEU A 77 -5.51 6.44 -31.78
C LEU A 77 -7.01 6.69 -31.61
N ALA A 78 -7.78 6.49 -32.69
CA ALA A 78 -9.23 6.44 -32.60
C ALA A 78 -9.68 5.36 -31.59
N LYS A 79 -10.72 5.66 -30.80
CA LYS A 79 -11.28 4.76 -29.77
C LYS A 79 -11.46 3.29 -30.22
N PRO A 80 -12.05 2.96 -31.39
CA PRO A 80 -12.22 1.57 -31.82
C PRO A 80 -10.88 0.86 -32.09
N VAL A 81 -9.90 1.60 -32.65
CA VAL A 81 -8.54 1.09 -32.93
C VAL A 81 -7.82 0.81 -31.61
N ALA A 82 -7.90 1.73 -30.65
CA ALA A 82 -7.34 1.55 -29.31
C ALA A 82 -7.94 0.35 -28.57
N LYS A 83 -9.27 0.15 -28.65
CA LYS A 83 -9.95 -1.02 -28.04
C LYS A 83 -9.47 -2.34 -28.68
N ARG A 84 -9.28 -2.38 -30.00
CA ARG A 84 -8.78 -3.56 -30.71
C ARG A 84 -7.34 -3.88 -30.32
N LEU A 85 -6.47 -2.86 -30.29
CA LEU A 85 -5.10 -3.00 -29.82
C LEU A 85 -5.04 -3.49 -28.37
N ALA A 86 -5.86 -2.92 -27.48
CA ALA A 86 -5.96 -3.36 -26.08
C ALA A 86 -6.28 -4.86 -26.00
N GLY A 87 -7.26 -5.35 -26.77
CA GLY A 87 -7.59 -6.77 -26.84
C GLY A 87 -6.45 -7.62 -27.39
N LEU A 88 -5.69 -7.13 -28.36
CA LEU A 88 -4.52 -7.84 -28.92
C LEU A 88 -3.38 -7.96 -27.87
N LEU A 89 -3.11 -6.88 -27.13
CA LEU A 89 -2.11 -6.88 -26.06
C LEU A 89 -2.45 -7.87 -24.95
N VAL A 90 -3.74 -7.99 -24.61
CA VAL A 90 -4.21 -8.97 -23.62
C VAL A 90 -4.02 -10.40 -24.11
N ASP A 91 -4.27 -10.68 -25.37
CA ASP A 91 -4.03 -12.02 -25.96
C ASP A 91 -2.53 -12.35 -25.96
N PHE A 92 -1.67 -11.41 -26.36
CA PHE A 92 -0.22 -11.59 -26.27
C PHE A 92 0.21 -11.92 -24.83
N ALA A 93 -0.33 -11.20 -23.84
CA ALA A 93 -0.03 -11.48 -22.44
C ALA A 93 -0.55 -12.86 -22.00
N ARG A 94 -1.77 -13.24 -22.38
CA ARG A 94 -2.34 -14.56 -22.06
C ARG A 94 -1.51 -15.69 -22.64
N TYR A 95 -1.16 -15.58 -23.92
CA TYR A 95 -0.30 -16.54 -24.60
C TYR A 95 1.06 -16.65 -23.92
N THR A 96 1.72 -15.52 -23.66
CA THR A 96 3.05 -15.47 -23.03
C THR A 96 3.04 -16.06 -21.63
N ASN A 97 1.94 -15.88 -20.90
CA ASN A 97 1.79 -16.45 -19.57
C ASN A 97 1.73 -17.99 -19.63
N GLN A 98 0.97 -18.55 -20.57
CA GLN A 98 0.90 -20.00 -20.80
C GLN A 98 2.22 -20.57 -21.33
N LEU A 99 2.90 -19.85 -22.22
CA LEU A 99 4.23 -20.23 -22.72
C LEU A 99 5.23 -20.37 -21.57
N GLY A 100 5.17 -19.46 -20.59
CA GLY A 100 6.03 -19.49 -19.42
C GLY A 100 5.79 -20.66 -18.45
N SER A 101 4.66 -21.36 -18.55
CA SER A 101 4.39 -22.58 -17.77
C SER A 101 4.86 -23.87 -18.45
N LEU A 102 5.24 -23.81 -19.74
CA LEU A 102 5.66 -24.97 -20.53
C LEU A 102 7.19 -25.18 -20.43
N GLY A 103 7.65 -25.76 -19.33
CA GLY A 103 9.00 -26.34 -19.20
C GLY A 103 10.22 -25.42 -19.44
N SER A 104 11.41 -26.00 -19.47
CA SER A 104 12.69 -25.30 -19.66
C SER A 104 12.89 -24.74 -21.07
N ASP A 105 12.42 -25.45 -22.08
CA ASP A 105 12.78 -25.20 -23.48
C ASP A 105 12.11 -23.94 -24.04
N PHE A 106 10.93 -23.61 -23.53
CA PHE A 106 10.19 -22.40 -23.89
C PHE A 106 10.48 -21.20 -22.98
N SER A 107 11.20 -21.41 -21.86
CA SER A 107 11.63 -20.36 -20.94
C SER A 107 12.37 -19.18 -21.61
N PRO A 108 13.35 -19.40 -22.52
CA PRO A 108 14.03 -18.28 -23.19
C PRO A 108 13.09 -17.49 -24.11
N PHE A 109 12.20 -18.18 -24.84
CA PHE A 109 11.19 -17.52 -25.69
C PHE A 109 10.22 -16.70 -24.86
N ALA A 110 9.67 -17.28 -23.79
CA ALA A 110 8.80 -16.58 -22.86
C ALA A 110 9.47 -15.34 -22.28
N THR A 111 10.75 -15.44 -21.88
CA THR A 111 11.50 -14.31 -21.33
C THR A 111 11.69 -13.18 -22.35
N ARG A 112 12.04 -13.51 -23.60
CA ARG A 112 12.17 -12.53 -24.70
C ARG A 112 10.85 -11.82 -25.01
N ILE A 113 9.75 -12.57 -25.06
CA ILE A 113 8.43 -12.00 -25.33
C ILE A 113 7.99 -11.09 -24.17
N LYS A 114 8.14 -11.54 -22.91
CA LYS A 114 7.86 -10.72 -21.71
C LYS A 114 8.60 -9.39 -21.75
N TYR A 115 9.88 -9.41 -22.14
CA TYR A 115 10.71 -8.22 -22.30
C TYR A 115 10.16 -7.27 -23.36
N LYS A 116 9.97 -7.75 -24.59
CA LYS A 116 9.47 -6.93 -25.70
C LYS A 116 8.09 -6.36 -25.39
N MET A 117 7.25 -7.14 -24.70
CA MET A 117 5.93 -6.70 -24.25
C MET A 117 6.01 -5.55 -23.24
N ALA A 118 6.89 -5.64 -22.24
CA ALA A 118 7.13 -4.54 -21.30
C ALA A 118 7.56 -3.26 -22.02
N GLN A 119 8.50 -3.36 -22.97
CA GLN A 119 8.98 -2.20 -23.73
C GLN A 119 7.92 -1.58 -24.64
N LEU A 120 7.08 -2.39 -25.28
CA LEU A 120 5.95 -1.89 -26.05
C LEU A 120 4.95 -1.16 -25.14
N CYS A 121 4.60 -1.78 -24.02
CA CYS A 121 3.69 -1.23 -23.03
C CYS A 121 4.20 0.08 -22.41
N GLU A 122 5.48 0.17 -22.07
CA GLU A 122 6.12 1.41 -21.62
C GLU A 122 5.98 2.52 -22.66
N LEU A 123 6.33 2.24 -23.92
CA LEU A 123 6.24 3.19 -25.01
C LEU A 123 4.79 3.64 -25.27
N LEU A 124 3.83 2.72 -25.16
CA LEU A 124 2.41 3.04 -25.31
C LEU A 124 1.91 3.99 -24.21
N VAL A 125 2.41 3.85 -22.97
CA VAL A 125 1.99 4.68 -21.83
C VAL A 125 2.75 6.00 -21.74
N ALA A 126 4.00 6.06 -22.21
CA ALA A 126 4.81 7.28 -22.19
C ALA A 126 4.25 8.37 -23.13
N HIS A 127 3.58 7.99 -24.21
CA HIS A 127 2.98 8.95 -25.15
C HIS A 127 1.73 9.62 -24.56
N LYS A 128 1.82 10.93 -24.32
CA LYS A 128 0.74 11.76 -23.75
C LYS A 128 -0.52 11.78 -24.62
N ASP A 129 -0.38 11.64 -25.93
CA ASP A 129 -1.46 11.77 -26.92
C ASP A 129 -2.22 10.45 -27.21
N ARG A 130 -2.03 9.41 -26.39
CA ARG A 130 -2.78 8.13 -26.54
C ARG A 130 -3.77 7.85 -25.40
N PRO A 131 -4.62 8.82 -24.97
CA PRO A 131 -5.48 8.65 -23.81
C PRO A 131 -6.46 7.46 -23.90
N PRO A 132 -7.04 7.05 -25.05
CA PRO A 132 -8.01 5.95 -25.06
C PRO A 132 -7.40 4.60 -24.64
N LEU A 133 -6.13 4.37 -24.99
CA LEU A 133 -5.43 3.14 -24.64
C LEU A 133 -4.91 3.22 -23.20
N VAL A 134 -4.26 4.33 -22.85
CA VAL A 134 -3.61 4.53 -21.55
C VAL A 134 -4.63 4.71 -20.42
N ASN A 135 -5.80 5.26 -20.68
CA ASN A 135 -6.81 5.49 -19.63
C ASN A 135 -7.79 4.32 -19.47
N SER A 136 -7.66 3.23 -20.23
CA SER A 136 -8.52 2.06 -20.08
C SER A 136 -8.21 1.33 -18.75
N PRO A 137 -9.09 1.41 -17.74
CA PRO A 137 -8.82 0.78 -16.44
C PRO A 137 -8.83 -0.74 -16.55
N VAL A 138 -9.67 -1.30 -17.44
CA VAL A 138 -9.77 -2.75 -17.68
C VAL A 138 -8.46 -3.29 -18.25
N LEU A 139 -7.92 -2.62 -19.28
CA LEU A 139 -6.63 -3.00 -19.88
C LEU A 139 -5.51 -2.92 -18.85
N LYS A 140 -5.44 -1.80 -18.11
CA LYS A 140 -4.41 -1.59 -17.09
C LYS A 140 -4.45 -2.68 -16.03
N SER A 141 -5.62 -2.97 -15.46
CA SER A 141 -5.76 -4.01 -14.43
C SER A 141 -5.42 -5.42 -14.95
N GLN A 142 -5.77 -5.74 -16.20
CA GLN A 142 -5.41 -7.04 -16.79
C GLN A 142 -3.89 -7.17 -17.02
N LEU A 143 -3.28 -6.18 -17.68
CA LEU A 143 -1.84 -6.21 -17.98
C LEU A 143 -0.99 -6.14 -16.71
N ILE A 144 -1.39 -5.34 -15.70
CA ILE A 144 -0.71 -5.34 -14.41
C ILE A 144 -0.76 -6.73 -13.79
N GLY A 145 -1.90 -7.44 -13.82
CA GLY A 145 -1.98 -8.80 -13.27
C GLY A 145 -0.94 -9.75 -13.88
N TYR A 146 -0.81 -9.76 -15.20
CA TYR A 146 0.22 -10.54 -15.90
C TYR A 146 1.63 -10.05 -15.57
N PHE A 147 1.83 -8.73 -15.54
CA PHE A 147 3.15 -8.19 -15.25
C PHE A 147 3.59 -8.53 -13.81
N LEU A 148 2.71 -8.38 -12.82
CA LEU A 148 3.04 -8.80 -11.47
C LEU A 148 3.44 -10.29 -11.46
N ALA A 149 2.65 -11.18 -12.04
CA ALA A 149 3.01 -12.61 -12.11
C ALA A 149 4.40 -12.85 -12.74
N TRP A 150 4.72 -12.19 -13.86
CA TRP A 150 6.02 -12.36 -14.50
C TRP A 150 7.17 -11.78 -13.66
N ALA A 151 6.97 -10.66 -12.96
CA ALA A 151 7.98 -10.13 -12.05
C ALA A 151 8.31 -11.12 -10.93
N THR A 152 7.31 -11.82 -10.39
CA THR A 152 7.52 -12.84 -9.34
C THR A 152 8.36 -13.97 -9.90
N SER A 153 7.98 -14.50 -11.07
CA SER A 153 8.72 -15.60 -11.70
C SER A 153 10.17 -15.21 -11.96
N ILE A 154 10.42 -14.00 -12.48
CA ILE A 154 11.78 -13.54 -12.75
C ILE A 154 12.58 -13.42 -11.45
N ILE A 155 12.01 -12.81 -10.40
CA ILE A 155 12.70 -12.67 -9.12
C ILE A 155 12.98 -14.04 -8.50
N ILE A 156 12.00 -14.95 -8.46
CA ILE A 156 12.16 -16.32 -7.91
C ILE A 156 13.22 -17.11 -8.69
N VAL A 157 13.19 -17.10 -10.02
CA VAL A 157 14.15 -17.83 -10.84
C VAL A 157 15.57 -17.26 -10.68
N HIS A 158 15.71 -15.94 -10.61
CA HIS A 158 17.02 -15.31 -10.41
C HIS A 158 17.53 -15.34 -8.96
N LEU A 159 16.62 -15.55 -7.99
CA LEU A 159 16.94 -15.82 -6.59
C LEU A 159 17.69 -17.16 -6.45
N HIS A 160 17.42 -18.15 -7.32
CA HIS A 160 17.95 -19.52 -7.15
C HIS A 160 19.27 -19.80 -7.91
N ILE A 161 19.52 -19.17 -9.08
CA ILE A 161 20.61 -19.63 -9.98
C ILE A 161 21.85 -18.72 -9.97
N LEU A 162 21.92 -17.67 -9.13
CA LEU A 162 23.03 -16.69 -9.16
C LEU A 162 23.31 -16.10 -10.56
N THR A 163 22.39 -16.29 -11.52
CA THR A 163 22.51 -15.81 -12.89
C THR A 163 22.38 -14.28 -12.90
N PRO A 164 23.09 -13.61 -13.82
CA PRO A 164 22.95 -12.16 -13.96
C PRO A 164 21.49 -11.84 -14.23
N LEU A 165 20.89 -10.94 -13.43
CA LEU A 165 19.55 -10.44 -13.72
C LEU A 165 19.56 -9.89 -15.16
N PRO A 166 18.67 -10.36 -16.05
CA PRO A 166 18.62 -9.88 -17.41
C PRO A 166 18.39 -8.38 -17.35
N PHE A 167 19.08 -7.64 -18.22
CA PHE A 167 18.89 -6.19 -18.38
C PHE A 167 17.40 -5.79 -18.53
N SER A 168 16.57 -6.75 -18.96
CA SER A 168 15.11 -6.71 -19.11
C SER A 168 14.26 -6.38 -17.87
N PHE A 169 14.73 -6.57 -16.64
CA PHE A 169 13.86 -6.37 -15.46
C PHE A 169 13.62 -4.89 -15.12
N SER A 170 14.49 -3.98 -15.58
CA SER A 170 14.32 -2.53 -15.39
C SER A 170 13.11 -2.02 -16.16
N ASP A 171 13.11 -2.30 -17.47
CA ASP A 171 12.04 -1.96 -18.41
C ASP A 171 10.68 -2.48 -17.91
N PHE A 172 10.71 -3.61 -17.20
CA PHE A 172 9.54 -4.19 -16.57
C PHE A 172 8.93 -3.33 -15.46
N CYS A 173 9.76 -2.89 -14.52
CA CYS A 173 9.32 -2.01 -13.43
C CYS A 173 8.97 -0.62 -13.97
N PHE A 174 9.63 -0.14 -15.03
CA PHE A 174 9.26 1.09 -15.75
C PHE A 174 7.85 0.98 -16.34
N ALA A 175 7.58 -0.09 -17.08
CA ALA A 175 6.24 -0.38 -17.60
C ALA A 175 5.22 -0.45 -16.46
N LEU A 176 5.47 -1.22 -15.40
CA LEU A 176 4.54 -1.33 -14.27
C LEU A 176 4.18 0.03 -13.65
N ALA A 177 5.16 0.89 -13.37
CA ALA A 177 4.86 2.20 -12.78
C ALA A 177 4.15 3.14 -13.75
N ALA A 178 4.36 2.98 -15.05
CA ALA A 178 3.62 3.70 -16.07
C ALA A 178 2.13 3.27 -16.01
N PHE A 179 1.87 1.97 -15.92
CA PHE A 179 0.51 1.41 -15.83
C PHE A 179 -0.22 1.76 -14.53
N TYR A 180 0.48 1.83 -13.39
CA TYR A 180 -0.10 2.29 -12.12
C TYR A 180 -0.46 3.78 -12.10
N ASN A 181 0.07 4.59 -13.01
CA ASN A 181 -0.22 6.01 -13.05
C ASN A 181 -1.72 6.26 -13.28
N ARG A 182 -2.36 6.97 -12.34
CA ARG A 182 -3.80 7.29 -12.32
C ARG A 182 -4.71 6.06 -12.46
N LEU A 183 -4.25 4.88 -12.03
CA LEU A 183 -5.07 3.67 -12.06
C LEU A 183 -6.06 3.67 -10.90
N LYS A 184 -7.35 3.85 -11.19
CA LYS A 184 -8.43 3.54 -10.25
C LYS A 184 -8.76 2.06 -10.35
N LEU A 185 -8.53 1.32 -9.28
CA LEU A 185 -8.87 -0.11 -9.21
C LEU A 185 -10.39 -0.28 -9.32
N ARG A 186 -10.82 -1.25 -10.12
CA ARG A 186 -12.23 -1.59 -10.29
C ARG A 186 -12.38 -3.11 -10.26
N PRO A 187 -13.46 -3.64 -9.64
CA PRO A 187 -13.76 -5.06 -9.73
C PRO A 187 -13.99 -5.48 -11.18
N ARG A 188 -13.50 -6.68 -11.54
CA ARG A 188 -13.88 -7.33 -12.80
C ARG A 188 -15.39 -7.61 -12.77
N HIS A 189 -16.04 -7.58 -13.93
CA HIS A 189 -17.49 -7.82 -14.04
C HIS A 189 -17.96 -9.12 -13.33
N ALA A 190 -17.11 -10.14 -13.23
CA ALA A 190 -17.39 -11.38 -12.49
C ALA A 190 -17.45 -11.22 -10.95
N LEU A 191 -16.81 -10.20 -10.37
CA LEU A 191 -16.88 -9.88 -8.94
C LEU A 191 -18.09 -8.99 -8.58
N ARG A 192 -18.93 -8.65 -9.57
CA ARG A 192 -20.15 -7.83 -9.36
C ARG A 192 -21.28 -8.62 -8.70
N ASN A 193 -21.17 -9.94 -8.62
CA ASN A 193 -22.21 -10.83 -8.11
C ASN A 193 -21.72 -11.64 -6.90
N PRO A 194 -21.70 -11.02 -5.71
CA PRO A 194 -22.45 -11.60 -4.60
C PRO A 194 -23.49 -10.59 -4.07
N PRO A 195 -24.63 -11.01 -3.52
CA PRO A 195 -25.74 -10.11 -3.19
C PRO A 195 -25.50 -9.16 -2.00
N PHE A 196 -24.33 -9.22 -1.32
CA PHE A 196 -24.14 -8.57 -0.01
C PHE A 196 -22.75 -7.96 0.25
N THR A 197 -21.88 -7.77 -0.75
CA THR A 197 -20.54 -7.22 -0.50
C THR A 197 -20.48 -5.72 -0.72
N ASN A 198 -20.19 -4.98 0.36
CA ASN A 198 -19.99 -3.54 0.33
C ASN A 198 -18.89 -3.18 -0.71
N PRO A 199 -19.15 -2.28 -1.68
CA PRO A 199 -18.19 -1.87 -2.70
C PRO A 199 -16.84 -1.43 -2.14
N ASP A 200 -16.84 -0.83 -0.94
CA ASP A 200 -15.62 -0.41 -0.29
C ASP A 200 -14.73 -1.59 0.14
N VAL A 201 -15.33 -2.69 0.60
CA VAL A 201 -14.60 -3.91 0.99
C VAL A 201 -13.91 -4.51 -0.23
N ILE A 202 -14.62 -4.57 -1.37
CA ILE A 202 -14.06 -5.06 -2.63
C ILE A 202 -12.87 -4.20 -3.06
N ASN A 203 -12.99 -2.88 -2.99
CA ASN A 203 -11.91 -1.97 -3.35
C ASN A 203 -10.70 -2.11 -2.42
N VAL A 204 -10.92 -2.33 -1.11
CA VAL A 204 -9.86 -2.62 -0.14
C VAL A 204 -9.16 -3.94 -0.47
N CYS A 205 -9.90 -5.01 -0.79
CA CYS A 205 -9.31 -6.30 -1.18
C CYS A 205 -8.51 -6.22 -2.50
N LEU A 206 -8.99 -5.43 -3.47
CA LEU A 206 -8.24 -5.19 -4.70
C LEU A 206 -6.96 -4.42 -4.40
N PHE A 207 -7.04 -3.37 -3.60
CA PHE A 207 -5.88 -2.60 -3.18
C PHE A 207 -4.87 -3.47 -2.43
N SER A 208 -5.31 -4.25 -1.43
CA SER A 208 -4.44 -5.11 -0.64
C SER A 208 -3.67 -6.08 -1.51
N ARG A 209 -4.34 -6.74 -2.47
CA ARG A 209 -3.66 -7.66 -3.40
C ARG A 209 -2.52 -7.00 -4.17
N HIS A 210 -2.72 -5.78 -4.68
CA HIS A 210 -1.67 -5.06 -5.40
C HIS A 210 -0.57 -4.56 -4.45
N TYR A 211 -0.96 -4.06 -3.27
CA TYR A 211 -0.03 -3.54 -2.27
C TYR A 211 0.84 -4.65 -1.68
N ASP A 212 0.25 -5.73 -1.16
CA ASP A 212 0.93 -6.89 -0.57
C ASP A 212 1.95 -7.47 -1.54
N TYR A 213 1.57 -7.58 -2.81
CA TYR A 213 2.44 -8.07 -3.86
C TYR A 213 3.64 -7.14 -4.12
N LEU A 214 3.41 -5.82 -4.25
CA LEU A 214 4.50 -4.86 -4.45
C LEU A 214 5.39 -4.73 -3.21
N SER A 215 4.82 -4.86 -2.00
CA SER A 215 5.54 -4.88 -0.73
C SER A 215 6.42 -6.13 -0.60
N PHE A 216 5.91 -7.30 -1.01
CA PHE A 216 6.71 -8.52 -1.15
C PHE A 216 7.88 -8.32 -2.11
N LEU A 217 7.61 -7.79 -3.31
CA LEU A 217 8.66 -7.48 -4.29
C LEU A 217 9.72 -6.53 -3.73
N LEU A 218 9.30 -5.47 -3.03
CA LEU A 218 10.21 -4.50 -2.43
C LEU A 218 11.11 -5.16 -1.38
N THR A 219 10.54 -6.06 -0.58
CA THR A 219 11.24 -6.81 0.46
C THR A 219 12.30 -7.72 -0.15
N GLU A 220 11.94 -8.50 -1.18
CA GLU A 220 12.86 -9.43 -1.85
C GLU A 220 14.01 -8.69 -2.56
N VAL A 221 13.72 -7.60 -3.25
CA VAL A 221 14.76 -6.77 -3.90
C VAL A 221 15.71 -6.17 -2.85
N THR A 222 15.18 -5.71 -1.72
CA THR A 222 15.99 -5.11 -0.64
C THR A 222 16.92 -6.16 0.01
N LYS A 223 16.42 -7.37 0.26
CA LYS A 223 17.25 -8.50 0.74
C LYS A 223 18.38 -8.82 -0.24
N LEU A 224 18.06 -8.91 -1.53
CA LEU A 224 19.03 -9.19 -2.58
C LEU A 224 20.11 -8.12 -2.70
N GLU A 225 19.73 -6.86 -2.57
CA GLU A 225 20.66 -5.72 -2.59
C GLU A 225 21.62 -5.82 -1.41
N ALA A 226 21.12 -6.09 -0.20
CA ALA A 226 21.94 -6.28 0.99
C ALA A 226 22.94 -7.44 0.84
N VAL A 227 22.51 -8.59 0.31
CA VAL A 227 23.38 -9.74 0.03
C VAL A 227 24.48 -9.36 -0.97
N ALA A 228 24.15 -8.65 -2.05
CA ALA A 228 25.12 -8.22 -3.05
C ALA A 228 26.14 -7.22 -2.46
N VAL A 229 25.69 -6.29 -1.61
CA VAL A 229 26.56 -5.34 -0.89
C VAL A 229 27.51 -6.07 0.06
N CYS A 230 27.00 -7.01 0.86
CA CYS A 230 27.81 -7.84 1.76
C CYS A 230 28.84 -8.68 0.98
N SER A 231 28.43 -9.29 -0.14
CA SER A 231 29.32 -10.05 -1.02
C SER A 231 30.45 -9.19 -1.57
N ARG A 232 30.14 -7.96 -2.04
CA ARG A 232 31.15 -7.00 -2.48
C ARG A 232 32.14 -6.67 -1.36
N LYS A 233 31.64 -6.34 -0.16
CA LYS A 233 32.46 -6.00 1.00
C LYS A 233 33.43 -7.13 1.35
N GLY A 234 32.95 -8.38 1.38
CA GLY A 234 33.79 -9.55 1.61
C GLY A 234 34.87 -9.73 0.54
N LYS A 235 34.55 -9.52 -0.74
CA LYS A 235 35.52 -9.61 -1.86
C LYS A 235 36.58 -8.50 -1.81
N MET A 236 36.23 -7.29 -1.38
CA MET A 236 37.22 -6.21 -1.20
C MET A 236 38.20 -6.52 -0.06
N VAL A 237 37.71 -7.09 1.05
CA VAL A 237 38.58 -7.52 2.17
C VAL A 237 39.53 -8.64 1.74
N ALA A 238 39.06 -9.61 0.94
CA ALA A 238 39.89 -10.65 0.36
C ALA A 238 40.94 -10.09 -0.62
N GLY A 239 40.59 -9.06 -1.40
CA GLY A 239 41.51 -8.35 -2.29
C GLY A 239 42.64 -7.62 -1.56
N GLY A 240 42.34 -7.01 -0.40
CA GLY A 240 43.36 -6.38 0.44
C GLY A 240 44.42 -7.37 0.92
N LYS A 241 44.04 -8.62 1.19
CA LYS A 241 44.99 -9.70 1.55
C LYS A 241 45.88 -10.12 0.38
N ILE A 242 45.34 -10.16 -0.84
CA ILE A 242 46.09 -10.47 -2.07
C ILE A 242 47.12 -9.36 -2.35
N TRP A 243 46.74 -8.10 -2.16
CA TRP A 243 47.65 -6.96 -2.35
C TRP A 243 48.70 -6.85 -1.22
N GLY A 244 48.35 -7.22 0.01
CA GLY A 244 49.31 -7.28 1.14
C GLY A 244 50.38 -8.36 0.98
N GLY A 245 50.11 -9.43 0.21
CA GLY A 245 51.09 -10.48 -0.10
C GLY A 245 52.14 -10.10 -1.16
N LEU A 246 51.96 -8.99 -1.88
CA LEU A 246 52.95 -8.48 -2.86
C LEU A 246 54.27 -8.03 -2.22
N GLN A 247 54.31 -7.87 -0.89
CA GLN A 247 55.52 -7.45 -0.18
C GLN A 247 56.51 -8.61 0.07
N GLN A 248 56.21 -9.86 -0.33
CA GLN A 248 57.06 -11.02 0.01
C GLN A 248 57.38 -12.04 -1.11
N GLN A 249 56.93 -11.94 -2.37
CA GLN A 249 57.30 -12.94 -3.38
C GLN A 249 57.32 -12.47 -4.86
N ASP A 250 58.36 -12.92 -5.57
CA ASP A 250 58.84 -12.47 -6.89
C ASP A 250 58.16 -13.18 -8.08
N GLY A 251 56.82 -13.26 -8.07
CA GLY A 251 56.01 -13.99 -9.07
C GLY A 251 54.94 -13.15 -9.75
N GLY A 252 55.35 -12.10 -10.50
CA GLY A 252 54.46 -11.01 -10.95
C GLY A 252 53.31 -11.37 -11.91
N GLY A 253 53.41 -12.46 -12.68
CA GLY A 253 52.40 -12.79 -13.72
C GLY A 253 51.05 -13.27 -13.17
N GLY A 254 51.06 -14.23 -12.23
CA GLY A 254 49.83 -14.83 -11.68
C GLY A 254 49.06 -13.90 -10.75
N VAL A 255 49.76 -13.01 -10.03
CA VAL A 255 49.15 -12.04 -9.11
C VAL A 255 48.40 -10.95 -9.88
N LEU A 256 48.95 -10.48 -11.00
CA LEU A 256 48.30 -9.52 -11.92
C LEU A 256 47.01 -10.11 -12.52
N GLU A 257 47.04 -11.39 -12.92
CA GLU A 257 45.86 -12.07 -13.45
C GLU A 257 44.77 -12.29 -12.38
N GLN A 258 45.15 -12.66 -11.16
CA GLN A 258 44.23 -12.77 -10.02
C GLN A 258 43.64 -11.42 -9.62
N ALA A 259 44.43 -10.34 -9.63
CA ALA A 259 43.95 -8.98 -9.39
C ALA A 259 42.96 -8.54 -10.47
N ALA A 260 43.25 -8.79 -11.75
CA ALA A 260 42.34 -8.52 -12.85
C ALA A 260 41.04 -9.34 -12.75
N ALA A 261 41.11 -10.62 -12.37
CA ALA A 261 39.95 -11.46 -12.15
C ALA A 261 39.07 -10.97 -10.99
N LEU A 262 39.70 -10.52 -9.89
CA LEU A 262 38.98 -9.92 -8.76
C LEU A 262 38.31 -8.60 -9.16
N GLN A 263 39.00 -7.73 -9.90
CA GLN A 263 38.47 -6.47 -10.43
C GLN A 263 37.23 -6.72 -11.29
N ARG A 264 37.27 -7.72 -12.20
CA ARG A 264 36.11 -8.12 -13.02
C ARG A 264 34.94 -8.60 -12.16
N LYS A 265 35.19 -9.40 -11.12
CA LYS A 265 34.16 -9.87 -10.18
C LYS A 265 33.54 -8.70 -9.39
N LEU A 266 34.35 -7.79 -8.86
CA LEU A 266 33.88 -6.59 -8.16
C LEU A 266 33.05 -5.69 -9.08
N ALA A 267 33.50 -5.48 -10.32
CA ALA A 267 32.74 -4.72 -11.33
C ALA A 267 31.38 -5.38 -11.62
N SER A 268 31.34 -6.71 -11.75
CA SER A 268 30.10 -7.47 -11.92
C SER A 268 29.13 -7.29 -10.73
N ILE A 269 29.63 -7.43 -9.49
CA ILE A 269 28.82 -7.22 -8.28
C ILE A 269 28.33 -5.76 -8.19
N THR A 270 29.18 -4.79 -8.53
CA THR A 270 28.81 -3.35 -8.60
C THR A 270 27.58 -3.15 -9.48
N ARG A 271 27.63 -3.68 -10.70
CA ARG A 271 26.53 -3.56 -11.66
C ARG A 271 25.25 -4.20 -11.12
N LYS A 272 25.36 -5.33 -10.41
CA LYS A 272 24.22 -5.99 -9.76
C LYS A 272 23.59 -5.10 -8.67
N ILE A 273 24.41 -4.47 -7.81
CA ILE A 273 23.93 -3.56 -6.75
C ILE A 273 23.19 -2.36 -7.36
N VAL A 274 23.78 -1.69 -8.34
CA VAL A 274 23.16 -0.53 -9.01
C VAL A 274 21.82 -0.90 -9.64
N LYS A 275 21.74 -2.08 -10.27
CA LYS A 275 20.48 -2.59 -10.85
C LYS A 275 19.42 -2.84 -9.77
N LEU A 276 19.77 -3.54 -8.69
CA LEU A 276 18.84 -3.83 -7.59
C LEU A 276 18.32 -2.55 -6.93
N ALA A 277 19.19 -1.55 -6.72
CA ALA A 277 18.78 -0.24 -6.21
C ALA A 277 17.80 0.47 -7.16
N GLY A 278 18.03 0.37 -8.48
CA GLY A 278 17.09 0.86 -9.49
C GLY A 278 15.71 0.19 -9.40
N PHE A 279 15.67 -1.14 -9.24
CA PHE A 279 14.40 -1.86 -9.05
C PHE A 279 13.71 -1.48 -7.76
N ARG A 280 14.45 -1.32 -6.66
CA ARG A 280 13.91 -0.87 -5.37
C ARG A 280 13.19 0.47 -5.53
N LYS A 281 13.89 1.45 -6.12
CA LYS A 281 13.33 2.79 -6.40
C LYS A 281 12.06 2.71 -7.25
N GLN A 282 12.05 1.85 -8.26
CA GLN A 282 10.92 1.75 -9.17
C GLN A 282 9.72 1.00 -8.56
N THR A 283 9.95 -0.03 -7.75
CA THR A 283 8.89 -0.69 -6.97
C THR A 283 8.26 0.28 -5.97
N ILE A 284 9.06 1.14 -5.33
CA ILE A 284 8.55 2.22 -4.48
C ILE A 284 7.70 3.19 -5.30
N ASN A 285 8.14 3.61 -6.49
CA ASN A 285 7.34 4.45 -7.38
C ASN A 285 5.99 3.80 -7.76
N CYS A 286 5.94 2.48 -7.99
CA CYS A 286 4.68 1.76 -8.18
C CYS A 286 3.76 1.85 -6.96
N LEU A 287 4.28 1.62 -5.75
CA LEU A 287 3.54 1.72 -4.50
C LEU A 287 2.96 3.12 -4.29
N VAL A 288 3.78 4.16 -4.52
CA VAL A 288 3.36 5.57 -4.43
C VAL A 288 2.21 5.85 -5.40
N LYS A 289 2.35 5.47 -6.67
CA LYS A 289 1.30 5.70 -7.69
C LYS A 289 0.01 4.93 -7.40
N LEU A 290 0.13 3.70 -6.91
CA LEU A 290 -1.01 2.88 -6.48
C LEU A 290 -1.77 3.57 -5.34
N MET A 291 -1.06 4.02 -4.30
CA MET A 291 -1.64 4.74 -3.16
C MET A 291 -2.27 6.07 -3.59
N ALA A 292 -1.56 6.87 -4.40
CA ALA A 292 -2.04 8.16 -4.90
C ALA A 292 -3.34 8.03 -5.69
N ALA A 293 -3.47 6.97 -6.50
CA ALA A 293 -4.65 6.76 -7.32
C ALA A 293 -5.83 6.11 -6.56
N ASN A 294 -5.58 5.50 -5.39
CA ASN A 294 -6.54 4.71 -4.61
C ASN A 294 -6.49 5.07 -3.11
N ILE A 295 -6.60 6.35 -2.79
CA ILE A 295 -6.41 6.89 -1.44
C ILE A 295 -7.40 6.29 -0.43
N ASN A 296 -8.68 6.20 -0.78
CA ASN A 296 -9.71 5.69 0.14
C ASN A 296 -9.50 4.20 0.50
N PRO A 297 -9.30 3.28 -0.47
CA PRO A 297 -8.91 1.90 -0.15
C PRO A 297 -7.58 1.79 0.61
N ALA A 298 -6.58 2.60 0.24
CA ALA A 298 -5.28 2.60 0.90
C ALA A 298 -5.41 2.98 2.38
N PHE A 299 -6.11 4.07 2.68
CA PHE A 299 -6.36 4.53 4.03
C PHE A 299 -7.02 3.45 4.89
N ARG A 300 -8.12 2.84 4.39
CA ARG A 300 -8.82 1.77 5.11
C ARG A 300 -7.95 0.53 5.31
N TYR A 301 -7.16 0.15 4.31
CA TYR A 301 -6.22 -0.96 4.42
C TYR A 301 -5.20 -0.71 5.54
N PHE A 302 -4.57 0.47 5.57
CA PHE A 302 -3.56 0.78 6.60
C PHE A 302 -4.16 0.90 8.01
N VAL A 303 -5.35 1.50 8.15
CA VAL A 303 -6.05 1.53 9.44
C VAL A 303 -6.29 0.11 9.96
N ASN A 304 -6.82 -0.79 9.12
CA ASN A 304 -7.03 -2.18 9.50
C ASN A 304 -5.72 -2.90 9.84
N MET A 305 -4.65 -2.60 9.11
CA MET A 305 -3.32 -3.16 9.34
C MET A 305 -2.73 -2.76 10.71
N PHE A 306 -2.99 -1.54 11.20
CA PHE A 306 -2.55 -1.14 12.55
C PHE A 306 -3.24 -1.93 13.68
N HIS A 307 -4.43 -2.48 13.42
CA HIS A 307 -5.15 -3.35 14.34
C HIS A 307 -4.79 -4.82 14.21
N TYR A 308 -3.82 -5.18 13.36
CA TYR A 308 -3.41 -6.58 13.17
C TYR A 308 -2.78 -7.17 14.44
N PRO A 309 -3.07 -8.44 14.81
CA PRO A 309 -2.58 -9.03 16.06
C PRO A 309 -1.06 -9.18 16.11
N ASP A 310 -0.44 -9.54 14.98
CA ASP A 310 1.01 -9.74 14.90
C ASP A 310 1.78 -8.42 14.81
N ASN A 311 2.57 -8.13 15.86
CA ASN A 311 3.45 -6.95 15.92
C ASN A 311 4.55 -6.96 14.85
N ARG A 312 5.02 -8.12 14.40
CA ARG A 312 6.06 -8.23 13.36
C ARG A 312 5.52 -7.76 12.02
N ILE A 313 4.32 -8.20 11.66
CA ILE A 313 3.65 -7.80 10.41
C ILE A 313 3.32 -6.30 10.44
N LYS A 314 2.88 -5.78 11.60
CA LYS A 314 2.69 -4.34 11.79
C LYS A 314 3.98 -3.55 11.58
N GLN A 315 5.07 -3.95 12.23
CA GLN A 315 6.36 -3.27 12.12
C GLN A 315 6.91 -3.31 10.69
N ALA A 316 6.87 -4.48 10.03
CA ALA A 316 7.35 -4.64 8.67
C ALA A 316 6.58 -3.76 7.69
N ASN A 317 5.24 -3.78 7.73
CA ASN A 317 4.45 -2.94 6.84
C ASN A 317 4.52 -1.45 7.19
N THR A 318 4.64 -1.08 8.47
CA THR A 318 4.86 0.31 8.89
C THR A 318 6.18 0.83 8.34
N HIS A 319 7.24 0.01 8.37
CA HIS A 319 8.53 0.36 7.77
C HIS A 319 8.43 0.55 6.25
N ILE A 320 7.74 -0.37 5.56
CA ILE A 320 7.50 -0.24 4.11
C ILE A 320 6.71 1.03 3.78
N LEU A 321 5.63 1.30 4.53
CA LEU A 321 4.82 2.50 4.37
C LEU A 321 5.66 3.76 4.60
N TRP A 322 6.47 3.78 5.66
CA TRP A 322 7.40 4.87 5.94
C TRP A 322 8.35 5.09 4.76
N GLU A 323 8.92 4.03 4.16
CA GLU A 323 9.88 4.15 3.07
C GLU A 323 9.21 4.73 1.81
N VAL A 324 8.00 4.24 1.52
CA VAL A 324 7.18 4.72 0.41
C VAL A 324 6.82 6.20 0.59
N VAL A 325 6.41 6.60 1.79
CA VAL A 325 6.07 8.00 2.11
C VAL A 325 7.30 8.88 2.12
N LYS A 326 8.44 8.43 2.66
CA LYS A 326 9.69 9.19 2.65
C LYS A 326 10.16 9.47 1.22
N GLN A 327 10.14 8.47 0.35
CA GLN A 327 10.66 8.61 -1.01
C GLN A 327 9.66 9.28 -1.97
N GLY A 328 8.35 9.14 -1.73
CA GLY A 328 7.30 9.55 -2.68
C GLY A 328 6.18 10.40 -2.09
N GLY A 329 6.31 10.88 -0.85
CA GLY A 329 5.28 11.64 -0.15
C GLY A 329 4.84 12.92 -0.87
N HIS A 330 5.73 13.53 -1.66
CA HIS A 330 5.41 14.68 -2.52
C HIS A 330 4.31 14.38 -3.57
N LEU A 331 4.11 13.11 -3.93
CA LEU A 331 3.05 12.66 -4.83
C LEU A 331 1.78 12.20 -4.08
N LEU A 332 1.77 12.32 -2.75
CA LEU A 332 0.69 11.89 -1.86
C LEU A 332 0.07 13.05 -1.04
N PRO A 333 -0.25 14.21 -1.65
CA PRO A 333 -0.70 15.40 -0.90
C PRO A 333 -2.00 15.19 -0.12
N GLU A 334 -2.84 14.23 -0.48
CA GLU A 334 -4.08 13.92 0.24
C GLU A 334 -3.90 12.91 1.38
N LEU A 335 -2.87 12.04 1.34
CA LEU A 335 -2.51 11.14 2.44
C LEU A 335 -1.68 11.86 3.51
N VAL A 336 -0.84 12.81 3.09
CA VAL A 336 0.11 13.54 3.96
C VAL A 336 -0.51 14.79 4.56
N LYS A 337 -1.70 15.22 4.10
CA LYS A 337 -2.45 16.26 4.81
C LYS A 337 -2.63 15.76 6.24
N PRO A 338 -2.05 16.44 7.25
CA PRO A 338 -2.43 16.16 8.62
C PRO A 338 -3.95 16.25 8.65
N VAL A 339 -4.60 15.32 9.33
CA VAL A 339 -6.00 15.49 9.69
C VAL A 339 -6.03 16.83 10.43
N ARG A 340 -6.39 17.91 9.72
CA ARG A 340 -6.71 19.17 10.37
C ARG A 340 -7.79 18.77 11.36
N ALA A 341 -7.54 18.99 12.65
CA ALA A 341 -8.42 18.60 13.75
C ALA A 341 -9.91 18.77 13.35
N THR A 342 -10.21 19.84 12.62
CA THR A 342 -11.44 20.20 11.88
C THR A 342 -12.38 19.11 11.33
N GLY A 343 -11.94 17.86 11.07
CA GLY A 343 -12.80 16.77 10.58
C GLY A 343 -13.45 15.94 11.70
N LEU A 344 -12.64 15.42 12.62
CA LEU A 344 -13.12 14.71 13.82
C LEU A 344 -13.80 15.67 14.78
N ASP A 345 -13.24 16.87 14.88
CA ASP A 345 -13.85 18.02 15.50
C ASP A 345 -15.26 18.20 14.96
N LYS A 346 -15.48 18.24 13.64
CA LYS A 346 -16.84 18.47 13.13
C LYS A 346 -17.82 17.30 13.35
N ILE A 347 -17.35 16.06 13.33
CA ILE A 347 -18.21 14.89 13.50
C ILE A 347 -18.73 14.76 14.93
N MET A 348 -17.92 15.15 15.94
CA MET A 348 -18.30 15.08 17.36
C MET A 348 -18.70 16.43 17.99
N ILE A 349 -18.26 17.56 17.43
CA ILE A 349 -18.47 18.92 17.99
C ILE A 349 -19.65 19.66 17.34
N THR A 350 -19.89 19.51 16.03
CA THR A 350 -20.88 20.38 15.34
C THR A 350 -22.29 19.82 15.33
N ARG A 351 -22.49 18.54 15.66
CA ARG A 351 -23.83 18.00 15.87
C ARG A 351 -24.20 18.24 17.34
N PRO A 352 -25.39 18.81 17.65
CA PRO A 352 -25.89 18.90 19.03
C PRO A 352 -26.12 17.51 19.66
N ASP A 353 -26.01 16.47 18.84
CA ASP A 353 -26.32 15.10 19.16
C ASP A 353 -25.11 14.35 19.76
N LEU A 354 -25.14 14.18 21.08
CA LEU A 354 -24.16 13.38 21.84
C LEU A 354 -24.39 11.86 21.68
N THR A 355 -25.35 11.44 20.85
CA THR A 355 -25.77 10.04 20.71
C THR A 355 -24.62 9.12 20.32
N LEU A 356 -23.70 9.55 19.44
CA LEU A 356 -22.57 8.72 19.04
C LEU A 356 -21.63 8.44 20.23
N ALA A 357 -21.24 9.48 20.97
CA ALA A 357 -20.38 9.34 22.14
C ALA A 357 -21.05 8.47 23.23
N LEU A 358 -22.35 8.68 23.47
CA LEU A 358 -23.11 7.88 24.43
C LEU A 358 -23.33 6.43 23.97
N ALA A 359 -23.44 6.18 22.66
CA ALA A 359 -23.52 4.83 22.09
C ALA A 359 -22.19 4.08 22.22
N ILE A 360 -21.07 4.76 21.96
CA ILE A 360 -19.72 4.22 22.18
C ILE A 360 -19.55 3.81 23.66
N CYS A 361 -19.94 4.67 24.61
CA CYS A 361 -19.92 4.34 26.04
C CYS A 361 -20.82 3.15 26.42
N LYS A 362 -21.93 2.92 25.69
CA LYS A 362 -22.83 1.79 25.92
C LYS A 362 -22.27 0.47 25.37
N VAL A 363 -21.68 0.49 24.18
CA VAL A 363 -21.19 -0.70 23.48
C VAL A 363 -19.80 -1.12 23.99
N CYS A 364 -19.06 -0.20 24.60
CA CYS A 364 -17.74 -0.49 25.14
C CYS A 364 -17.81 -1.52 26.29
N GLY A 365 -17.10 -2.64 26.12
CA GLY A 365 -16.93 -3.66 27.16
C GLY A 365 -16.07 -3.14 28.33
N SER A 366 -16.14 -3.81 29.48
CA SER A 366 -15.41 -3.42 30.70
C SER A 366 -13.89 -3.33 30.49
N ALA A 367 -13.33 -4.15 29.59
CA ALA A 367 -11.90 -4.20 29.29
C ALA A 367 -11.35 -2.88 28.70
N ASN A 368 -12.12 -2.23 27.83
CA ASN A 368 -11.64 -1.04 27.07
C ASN A 368 -12.24 0.27 27.61
N PHE A 369 -13.00 0.20 28.71
CA PHE A 369 -13.74 1.34 29.25
C PHE A 369 -12.81 2.49 29.66
N LYS A 370 -11.63 2.17 30.20
CA LYS A 370 -10.67 3.16 30.69
C LYS A 370 -10.04 3.96 29.54
N GLU A 371 -9.55 3.29 28.49
CA GLU A 371 -8.94 3.99 27.34
C GLU A 371 -9.97 4.80 26.55
N VAL A 372 -11.17 4.25 26.34
CA VAL A 372 -12.25 4.95 25.63
C VAL A 372 -12.72 6.18 26.42
N THR A 373 -12.78 6.09 27.75
CA THR A 373 -13.12 7.23 28.60
C THR A 373 -12.10 8.35 28.48
N GLU A 374 -10.80 8.03 28.52
CA GLU A 374 -9.73 9.01 28.38
C GLU A 374 -9.75 9.70 27.02
N VAL A 375 -9.93 8.94 25.94
CA VAL A 375 -10.03 9.48 24.58
C VAL A 375 -11.26 10.41 24.44
N ILE A 376 -12.42 9.99 24.92
CA ILE A 376 -13.65 10.80 24.83
C ILE A 376 -13.54 12.08 25.65
N LEU A 377 -12.99 11.99 26.88
CA LEU A 377 -12.79 13.16 27.73
C LEU A 377 -11.79 14.13 27.09
N ASN A 378 -10.67 13.66 26.55
CA ASN A 378 -9.68 14.50 25.88
C ASN A 378 -10.27 15.20 24.65
N ILE A 379 -11.11 14.52 23.87
CA ILE A 379 -11.82 15.14 22.74
C ILE A 379 -12.75 16.24 23.26
N PHE A 380 -13.61 15.97 24.24
CA PHE A 380 -14.53 16.99 24.75
C PHE A 380 -13.83 18.12 25.50
N ASP A 381 -12.66 17.89 26.10
CA ASP A 381 -11.85 18.90 26.80
C ASP A 381 -11.27 19.91 25.83
N TYR A 382 -10.70 19.41 24.73
CA TYR A 382 -10.26 20.25 23.60
C TYR A 382 -11.38 21.14 23.06
N CYS A 383 -12.63 20.68 23.16
CA CYS A 383 -13.81 21.35 22.59
C CYS A 383 -14.59 22.20 23.61
N LYS A 384 -14.09 22.36 24.84
CA LYS A 384 -14.80 22.98 25.98
C LYS A 384 -16.21 22.39 26.23
N GLY A 385 -16.43 21.14 25.82
CA GLY A 385 -17.73 20.45 25.82
C GLY A 385 -17.88 19.37 26.89
N VAL A 386 -16.86 19.16 27.74
CA VAL A 386 -16.81 18.09 28.76
C VAL A 386 -18.04 18.09 29.67
N ILE A 387 -18.44 19.27 30.14
CA ILE A 387 -19.58 19.41 31.05
C ILE A 387 -20.88 19.00 30.36
N LYS A 388 -21.06 19.38 29.09
CA LYS A 388 -22.25 19.03 28.29
C LYS A 388 -22.32 17.52 28.08
N PHE A 389 -21.18 16.88 27.80
CA PHE A 389 -21.08 15.43 27.65
C PHE A 389 -21.35 14.70 28.97
N LEU A 390 -20.69 15.08 30.07
CA LEU A 390 -20.90 14.46 31.39
C LEU A 390 -22.36 14.57 31.84
N LYS A 391 -23.00 15.73 31.65
CA LYS A 391 -24.44 15.91 31.95
C LYS A 391 -25.31 14.94 31.16
N ALA A 392 -25.04 14.73 29.86
CA ALA A 392 -25.80 13.80 29.04
C ALA A 392 -25.55 12.33 29.41
N SER A 393 -24.29 11.97 29.73
CA SER A 393 -23.92 10.64 30.21
C SER A 393 -24.59 10.30 31.53
N ILE A 394 -24.60 11.24 32.48
CA ILE A 394 -25.27 11.08 33.77
C ILE A 394 -26.79 10.99 33.59
N LYS A 395 -27.41 11.91 32.83
CA LYS A 395 -28.85 11.86 32.55
C LYS A 395 -29.27 10.54 31.92
N ARG A 396 -28.47 10.01 30.98
CA ARG A 396 -28.71 8.71 30.36
C ARG A 396 -28.57 7.57 31.36
N GLU A 397 -27.51 7.55 32.17
CA GLU A 397 -27.32 6.50 33.19
C GLU A 397 -28.52 6.48 34.13
N VAL A 398 -28.89 7.63 34.71
CA VAL A 398 -30.05 7.78 35.61
C VAL A 398 -31.34 7.28 34.97
N ALA A 399 -31.64 7.68 33.72
CA ALA A 399 -32.82 7.21 33.00
C ALA A 399 -32.81 5.68 32.79
N THR A 400 -31.63 5.08 32.62
CA THR A 400 -31.48 3.62 32.46
C THR A 400 -31.62 2.88 33.79
N THR A 401 -31.23 3.50 34.92
CA THR A 401 -31.38 2.93 36.26
C THR A 401 -32.82 2.99 36.77
N SER A 402 -33.57 4.06 36.47
CA SER A 402 -34.98 4.19 36.85
C SER A 402 -35.86 3.10 36.24
N GLN A 403 -35.56 2.68 35.01
CA GLN A 403 -36.31 1.66 34.27
C GLN A 403 -36.09 0.23 34.79
N ARG A 404 -34.98 -0.01 35.51
CA ARG A 404 -34.73 -1.29 36.21
C ARG A 404 -35.54 -1.43 37.49
N CYS A 405 -35.94 -0.32 38.12
CA CYS A 405 -36.78 -0.34 39.32
C CYS A 405 -38.28 -0.47 39.01
N SER A 406 -38.71 -0.29 37.75
CA SER A 406 -40.14 -0.39 37.38
C SER A 406 -40.63 -1.82 37.12
N GLY A 407 -39.74 -2.82 37.11
CA GLY A 407 -40.05 -4.21 36.72
C GLY A 407 -39.94 -5.26 37.83
N GLY A 408 -39.72 -4.88 39.08
CA GLY A 408 -39.61 -5.84 40.18
C GLY A 408 -39.88 -5.18 41.53
N THR A 409 -40.71 -5.83 42.33
CA THR A 409 -41.15 -5.44 43.68
C THR A 409 -39.95 -5.04 44.55
N CYS A 410 -39.75 -3.74 44.80
CA CYS A 410 -38.74 -3.26 45.75
C CYS A 410 -39.42 -2.46 46.87
N SER A 411 -39.25 -2.94 48.10
CA SER A 411 -39.78 -2.34 49.32
C SER A 411 -39.18 -0.94 49.63
N PRO A 412 -39.86 -0.10 50.44
CA PRO A 412 -39.61 1.35 50.54
C PRO A 412 -38.26 1.77 51.17
N HIS A 413 -37.45 0.83 51.67
CA HIS A 413 -36.16 1.14 52.31
C HIS A 413 -34.96 1.15 51.36
N SER A 414 -35.17 1.05 50.04
CA SER A 414 -34.07 0.97 49.05
C SER A 414 -33.91 2.21 48.15
N CYS A 415 -34.77 3.23 48.30
CA CYS A 415 -34.65 4.48 47.55
C CYS A 415 -33.86 5.55 48.32
N SER A 416 -32.55 5.33 48.49
CA SER A 416 -31.62 6.46 48.70
C SER A 416 -31.34 7.12 47.33
N PRO A 417 -31.07 8.44 47.25
CA PRO A 417 -30.72 9.09 45.99
C PRO A 417 -29.46 8.42 45.44
N SER A 418 -29.64 7.54 44.45
CA SER A 418 -28.60 6.65 43.97
C SER A 418 -27.46 7.47 43.40
N LEU A 419 -26.29 7.39 44.04
CA LEU A 419 -25.03 7.87 43.47
C LEU A 419 -24.87 7.34 42.03
N PRO A 420 -24.24 8.11 41.13
CA PRO A 420 -23.99 7.66 39.76
C PRO A 420 -23.24 6.33 39.79
N GLY A 421 -23.71 5.32 39.03
CA GLY A 421 -23.11 3.98 39.01
C GLY A 421 -21.61 4.00 38.70
N PRO A 422 -20.89 2.88 38.92
CA PRO A 422 -19.41 2.82 38.93
C PRO A 422 -18.75 3.39 37.65
N ARG A 423 -19.46 3.36 36.51
CA ARG A 423 -19.01 3.96 35.24
C ARG A 423 -19.02 5.49 35.26
N ALA A 424 -20.05 6.11 35.83
CA ALA A 424 -20.17 7.56 35.95
C ALA A 424 -19.22 8.13 37.03
N THR A 425 -19.00 7.41 38.13
CA THR A 425 -18.00 7.78 39.15
C THR A 425 -16.56 7.77 38.60
N THR A 426 -16.27 6.83 37.68
CA THR A 426 -14.94 6.70 37.05
C THR A 426 -14.67 7.81 36.03
N MET A 427 -15.70 8.30 35.32
CA MET A 427 -15.59 9.45 34.41
C MET A 427 -15.30 10.78 35.12
N CYS A 428 -15.76 10.96 36.36
CA CYS A 428 -15.58 12.22 37.11
C CYS A 428 -14.24 12.32 37.87
N ARG A 429 -13.57 11.19 38.13
CA ARG A 429 -12.31 11.12 38.89
C ARG A 429 -11.07 11.84 38.29
N PRO A 430 -10.90 12.05 36.97
CA PRO A 430 -9.67 12.63 36.45
C PRO A 430 -9.45 14.10 36.84
N ARG A 431 -10.52 14.85 37.11
CA ARG A 431 -10.45 16.31 37.39
C ARG A 431 -10.16 16.66 38.85
N SER A 432 -10.33 15.71 39.78
CA SER A 432 -10.00 15.95 41.19
C SER A 432 -8.48 15.94 41.42
N ARG A 433 -7.74 15.03 40.76
CA ARG A 433 -6.30 14.84 40.99
C ARG A 433 -5.44 16.08 40.75
N THR A 434 -5.82 16.95 39.82
CA THR A 434 -5.10 18.21 39.54
C THR A 434 -5.41 19.32 40.54
N CYS A 435 -6.57 19.30 41.20
CA CYS A 435 -6.92 20.25 42.27
C CYS A 435 -6.33 19.87 43.64
N TRP A 436 -6.13 18.58 43.91
CA TRP A 436 -5.60 18.09 45.19
C TRP A 436 -4.14 18.49 45.47
N LEU A 437 -3.39 18.94 44.47
CA LEU A 437 -1.97 19.33 44.60
C LEU A 437 -1.76 20.78 45.08
N ALA A 438 -2.83 21.56 45.31
CA ALA A 438 -2.75 22.99 45.62
C ALA A 438 -3.15 23.37 47.06
N LEU A 439 -3.34 22.42 47.98
CA LEU A 439 -3.73 22.71 49.37
C LEU A 439 -2.55 22.58 50.35
N PRO A 440 -2.44 23.44 51.39
CA PRO A 440 -1.29 23.46 52.29
C PRO A 440 -1.19 22.18 53.12
N THR A 441 0.04 21.69 53.28
CA THR A 441 0.42 20.55 54.10
C THR A 441 0.36 20.89 55.58
N SER A 442 -0.80 20.70 56.20
CA SER A 442 -0.93 20.50 57.64
C SER A 442 -1.85 19.29 57.87
N PRO A 443 -1.60 18.41 58.86
CA PRO A 443 -2.38 17.21 59.05
C PRO A 443 -3.84 17.58 59.37
N TRP A 444 -4.76 17.12 58.54
CA TRP A 444 -6.19 17.31 58.76
C TRP A 444 -6.64 16.35 59.86
N SER A 445 -7.11 16.86 60.99
CA SER A 445 -7.85 16.06 61.97
C SER A 445 -9.22 15.70 61.36
N PRO A 446 -9.61 14.42 61.27
CA PRO A 446 -10.88 14.02 60.69
C PRO A 446 -12.06 14.50 61.56
N PHE A 447 -12.98 15.23 60.93
CA PHE A 447 -14.22 15.72 61.55
C PHE A 447 -15.10 14.52 61.94
N ASN A 448 -15.36 14.33 63.23
CA ASN A 448 -16.17 13.22 63.73
C ASN A 448 -17.38 13.79 64.51
N PRO A 449 -18.62 13.65 64.02
CA PRO A 449 -19.80 14.37 64.52
C PRO A 449 -20.30 13.93 65.93
N HIS A 450 -19.50 13.19 66.68
CA HIS A 450 -19.84 12.68 68.01
C HIS A 450 -18.84 13.07 69.11
N ARG A 451 -17.95 14.04 68.88
CA ARG A 451 -17.00 14.50 69.91
C ARG A 451 -16.79 16.02 69.87
N ALA A 452 -17.62 16.76 70.60
CA ALA A 452 -17.50 18.22 70.70
C ALA A 452 -16.19 18.62 71.39
N SER A 453 -15.29 19.31 70.68
CA SER A 453 -14.15 19.99 71.30
C SER A 453 -13.85 21.32 70.61
N ALA A 454 -13.31 22.28 71.36
CA ALA A 454 -13.11 23.66 70.94
C ALA A 454 -12.12 23.85 69.75
N GLU A 455 -11.45 22.79 69.27
CA GLU A 455 -10.67 22.83 68.03
C GLU A 455 -11.54 22.78 66.77
N GLU A 456 -12.80 22.35 66.88
CA GLU A 456 -13.74 22.22 65.76
C GLU A 456 -14.13 23.58 65.14
N ASP A 457 -14.16 24.66 65.93
CA ASP A 457 -14.44 26.01 65.43
C ASP A 457 -13.36 26.52 64.48
N LYS A 458 -12.14 26.00 64.57
CA LYS A 458 -11.05 26.33 63.65
C LYS A 458 -11.14 25.49 62.36
N ALA A 459 -11.54 24.22 62.48
CA ALA A 459 -11.74 23.32 61.34
C ALA A 459 -12.95 23.74 60.49
N ALA A 460 -14.05 24.17 61.11
CA ALA A 460 -15.24 24.68 60.43
C ALA A 460 -14.97 25.98 59.67
N ARG A 461 -14.26 26.93 60.30
CA ARG A 461 -13.85 28.20 59.65
C ARG A 461 -12.88 27.99 58.48
N ASN A 462 -11.97 27.02 58.60
CA ASN A 462 -11.08 26.65 57.49
C ASN A 462 -11.85 26.00 56.33
N LEU A 463 -12.88 25.21 56.62
CA LEU A 463 -13.72 24.59 55.61
C LEU A 463 -14.59 25.64 54.87
N GLU A 464 -15.13 26.62 55.58
CA GLU A 464 -15.84 27.75 54.98
C GLU A 464 -14.94 28.57 54.05
N GLN A 465 -13.74 28.96 54.49
CA GLN A 465 -12.79 29.72 53.66
C GLN A 465 -12.36 28.97 52.39
N VAL A 466 -12.15 27.64 52.49
CA VAL A 466 -11.81 26.82 51.33
C VAL A 466 -13.01 26.68 50.38
N THR A 467 -14.22 26.56 50.91
CA THR A 467 -15.44 26.45 50.11
C THR A 467 -15.75 27.76 49.40
N GLU A 468 -15.52 28.91 50.06
CA GLU A 468 -15.68 30.24 49.49
C GLU A 468 -14.63 30.53 48.40
N ALA A 469 -13.38 30.11 48.59
CA ALA A 469 -12.34 30.17 47.56
C ALA A 469 -12.68 29.27 46.35
N PHE A 470 -13.25 28.09 46.57
CA PHE A 470 -13.71 27.18 45.51
C PHE A 470 -14.88 27.78 44.71
N LEU A 471 -15.82 28.44 45.37
CA LEU A 471 -16.99 29.05 44.72
C LEU A 471 -16.63 30.31 43.93
N ASN A 472 -15.68 31.11 44.42
CA ASN A 472 -15.20 32.31 43.72
C ASN A 472 -14.43 31.99 42.43
N VAL A 473 -13.73 30.85 42.35
CA VAL A 473 -13.06 30.37 41.12
C VAL A 473 -14.05 29.81 40.08
N ILE A 474 -15.23 29.37 40.51
CA ILE A 474 -16.28 28.84 39.60
C ILE A 474 -17.05 29.96 38.89
N HIS A 475 -16.97 31.20 39.38
CA HIS A 475 -17.72 32.35 38.85
C HIS A 475 -16.94 33.28 37.89
N TYR A 476 -15.74 32.90 37.42
CA TYR A 476 -15.02 33.59 36.34
C TYR A 476 -14.70 32.70 35.15
#